data_AF-A0AAD3DG18-F1
#
_entry.id   AF-A0AAD3DG18-F1
#
_cell.length_a   1.000
_cell.length_b   1.000
_cell.length_c   1.000
_cell.angle_alpha   90.00
_cell.angle_beta   90.00
_cell.angle_gamma   90.00
#
_symmetry.space_group_name_H-M   'P 1'
#
loop_
_entity.id
_entity.type
_entity.pdbx_description
1 polymer ?
#
loop_
_entity_poly.entity_id
_entity_poly.type
_entity_poly.pdbx_seq_one_letter_code
_entity_poly.pdbx_strand_id
1 'polypeptide(L)'
;MGKLGEILSHPGEILPLARMYRAAKRAAKLPKDPDLAFCYGMLNDVSRSFAIVIQQLPNPLRDAICIFYLVLRGLDTVEDDMALDVGFKVPELKRFHERIYERGFTMACGYNHYQRLMAQFGTVVNVFLGLEERHQQVIADITRRMGYGMAEFIEKEVKTVADYDLYCHYVAGLVGIGLSQLFAASGLEAPSVAAQEELANHMGLFLQKTNIIRDYLEDILEEPAPRMFWPREIWGRYGSSLEDFQQPANRKQAVQCLNHMVTDALRHVPHCMRYLEQLQHVMVFRFCAIPQIMAAGTLALCYNNGGVFEGVVKMRRGETATVFETCSNLGDVYGWFLRFLEILEEKVCSQAAADDPTLPETRQIVTTTRQLCSKGLQQYRVAHPPPSDGPLALLRDFGALALTATYAYYVWGLGGPDSLPAALQPYAGAAASGGAAEVRGAAGWVRGGGCRRQRRRRCRKPGARIPRNDNLLYKMKMRRNEVDWGDEGVVGCSREGCLWFSNGESDVNDT
;
A
#
# COMPACT_ATOMS: atom_id res chain seq x y z
N MET A 1 7.41 13.17 20.47
CA MET A 1 7.49 11.87 21.17
C MET A 1 8.19 10.87 20.25
N GLY A 2 9.17 10.11 20.73
CA GLY A 2 9.84 9.09 19.91
C GLY A 2 8.95 7.86 19.64
N LYS A 3 9.39 6.96 18.75
CA LYS A 3 8.65 5.74 18.34
C LYS A 3 8.14 4.88 19.51
N LEU A 4 8.88 4.84 20.62
CA LEU A 4 8.47 4.10 21.82
C LEU A 4 7.24 4.74 22.50
N GLY A 5 7.17 6.07 22.53
CA GLY A 5 6.04 6.80 23.10
C GLY A 5 4.76 6.62 22.30
N GLU A 6 4.85 6.54 20.97
CA GLU A 6 3.72 6.30 20.08
C GLU A 6 3.11 4.89 20.28
N ILE A 7 3.97 3.88 20.43
CA ILE A 7 3.53 2.50 20.73
C ILE A 7 2.85 2.42 22.10
N LEU A 8 3.40 3.12 23.10
CA LEU A 8 2.83 3.14 24.45
C LEU A 8 1.50 3.91 24.52
N SER A 9 1.29 4.91 23.68
CA SER A 9 -0.01 5.62 23.59
C SER A 9 -1.10 4.80 22.89
N HIS A 10 -0.73 3.75 22.15
CA HIS A 10 -1.67 2.91 21.39
C HIS A 10 -1.41 1.41 21.61
N PRO A 11 -1.57 0.88 22.84
CA PRO A 11 -1.23 -0.51 23.14
C PRO A 11 -2.05 -1.53 22.34
N GLY A 12 -3.28 -1.19 21.95
CA GLY A 12 -4.14 -2.02 21.10
C GLY A 12 -3.59 -2.24 19.68
N GLU A 13 -2.66 -1.39 19.22
CA GLU A 13 -2.08 -1.49 17.87
C GLU A 13 -0.88 -2.46 17.80
N ILE A 14 -0.36 -2.92 18.94
CA ILE A 14 0.84 -3.77 19.01
C ILE A 14 0.62 -5.13 18.32
N LEU A 15 -0.51 -5.78 18.62
CA LEU A 15 -0.84 -7.09 18.03
C LEU A 15 -1.10 -7.00 16.52
N PRO A 16 -1.90 -6.03 16.02
CA PRO A 16 -2.02 -5.78 14.58
C PRO A 16 -0.67 -5.57 13.89
N LEU A 17 0.20 -4.74 14.45
CA LEU A 17 1.54 -4.49 13.91
C LEU A 17 2.37 -5.76 13.80
N ALA A 18 2.38 -6.59 14.86
CA ALA A 18 3.11 -7.84 14.87
C ALA A 18 2.57 -8.84 13.83
N ARG A 19 1.25 -8.89 13.63
CA ARG A 19 0.60 -9.75 12.61
C ARG A 19 0.89 -9.26 11.20
N MET A 20 0.77 -7.96 10.94
CA MET A 20 1.11 -7.36 9.65
C MET A 20 2.58 -7.57 9.29
N TYR A 21 3.49 -7.42 10.26
CA TYR A 21 4.92 -7.72 10.05
C TYR A 21 5.16 -9.20 9.67
N ARG A 22 4.49 -10.15 10.34
CA ARG A 22 4.56 -11.58 9.97
C ARG A 22 4.00 -11.84 8.57
N ALA A 23 2.90 -11.17 8.19
CA ALA A 23 2.33 -11.27 6.85
C ALA A 23 3.31 -10.75 5.79
N ALA A 24 3.92 -9.59 6.01
CA ALA A 24 4.95 -9.04 5.13
C ALA A 24 6.16 -9.98 4.98
N LYS A 25 6.62 -10.61 6.07
CA LYS A 25 7.71 -11.61 6.01
C LYS A 25 7.33 -12.88 5.24
N ARG A 26 6.05 -13.27 5.26
CA ARG A 26 5.56 -14.40 4.45
C ARG A 26 5.47 -14.01 2.97
N ALA A 27 5.00 -12.81 2.68
CA ALA A 27 4.94 -12.22 1.34
C ALA A 27 6.35 -12.07 0.71
N ALA A 28 7.37 -11.78 1.52
CA ALA A 28 8.77 -11.74 1.05
C ALA A 28 9.32 -13.11 0.57
N LYS A 29 8.58 -14.23 0.73
CA LYS A 29 8.99 -15.52 0.18
C LYS A 29 8.68 -15.59 -1.32
N LEU A 30 9.73 -15.46 -2.12
CA LEU A 30 9.62 -15.48 -3.57
C LEU A 30 9.30 -16.87 -4.13
N PRO A 31 8.56 -16.96 -5.25
CA PRO A 31 8.36 -18.20 -5.99
C PRO A 31 9.66 -18.88 -6.44
N LYS A 32 9.56 -20.17 -6.82
CA LYS A 32 10.70 -20.93 -7.36
C LYS A 32 11.02 -20.58 -8.82
N ASP A 33 10.01 -20.19 -9.58
CA ASP A 33 10.20 -19.73 -10.95
C ASP A 33 10.98 -18.40 -10.93
N PRO A 34 12.10 -18.28 -11.66
CA PRO A 34 12.98 -17.13 -11.56
C PRO A 34 12.35 -15.83 -12.08
N ASP A 35 11.53 -15.92 -13.14
CA ASP A 35 10.89 -14.75 -13.74
C ASP A 35 9.79 -14.23 -12.80
N LEU A 36 9.00 -15.13 -12.23
CA LEU A 36 7.99 -14.80 -11.23
C LEU A 36 8.63 -14.31 -9.91
N ALA A 37 9.77 -14.89 -9.50
CA ALA A 37 10.54 -14.43 -8.35
C ALA A 37 11.05 -13.00 -8.53
N PHE A 38 11.54 -12.67 -9.73
CA PHE A 38 11.88 -11.29 -10.08
C PHE A 38 10.65 -10.38 -9.99
N CYS A 39 9.51 -10.78 -10.57
CA CYS A 39 8.30 -9.95 -10.55
C CYS A 39 7.81 -9.67 -9.12
N TYR A 40 7.68 -10.68 -8.26
CA TYR A 40 7.29 -10.45 -6.86
C TYR A 40 8.36 -9.70 -6.05
N GLY A 41 9.64 -9.92 -6.35
CA GLY A 41 10.74 -9.15 -5.78
C GLY A 41 10.62 -7.67 -6.13
N MET A 42 10.39 -7.37 -7.41
CA MET A 42 10.14 -6.02 -7.88
C MET A 42 8.89 -5.42 -7.26
N LEU A 43 7.78 -6.16 -7.20
CA LEU A 43 6.54 -5.71 -6.58
C LEU A 43 6.77 -5.29 -5.12
N ASN A 44 7.54 -6.07 -4.34
CA ASN A 44 7.89 -5.73 -2.97
C ASN A 44 8.76 -4.46 -2.88
N ASP A 45 9.70 -4.28 -3.82
CA ASP A 45 10.61 -3.13 -3.87
C ASP A 45 9.87 -1.83 -4.25
N VAL A 46 8.94 -1.89 -5.21
CA VAL A 46 8.25 -0.71 -5.78
C VAL A 46 6.85 -0.45 -5.20
N SER A 47 6.30 -1.37 -4.39
CA SER A 47 4.88 -1.32 -4.04
C SER A 47 4.58 -1.89 -2.66
N ARG A 48 5.03 -1.26 -1.57
CA ARG A 48 5.07 -1.98 -0.28
C ARG A 48 3.72 -2.30 0.34
N SER A 49 2.85 -1.30 0.51
CA SER A 49 1.51 -1.54 1.09
C SER A 49 0.63 -2.37 0.15
N PHE A 50 0.73 -2.11 -1.15
CA PHE A 50 -0.03 -2.82 -2.19
C PHE A 50 0.47 -4.26 -2.37
N ALA A 51 1.77 -4.54 -2.26
CA ALA A 51 2.33 -5.89 -2.32
C ALA A 51 1.71 -6.81 -1.25
N ILE A 52 1.46 -6.28 -0.05
CA ILE A 52 0.84 -7.06 1.05
C ILE A 52 -0.59 -7.47 0.68
N VAL A 53 -1.41 -6.58 0.11
CA VAL A 53 -2.78 -6.92 -0.30
C VAL A 53 -2.82 -7.78 -1.56
N ILE A 54 -1.95 -7.52 -2.55
CA ILE A 54 -1.87 -8.33 -3.77
C ILE A 54 -1.54 -9.78 -3.41
N GLN A 55 -0.55 -10.00 -2.55
CA GLN A 55 -0.09 -11.35 -2.23
C GLN A 55 -1.05 -12.18 -1.36
N GLN A 56 -2.11 -11.57 -0.84
CA GLN A 56 -3.22 -12.27 -0.18
C GLN A 56 -4.21 -12.85 -1.18
N LEU A 57 -4.19 -12.44 -2.45
CA LEU A 57 -5.10 -12.96 -3.47
C LEU A 57 -4.77 -14.42 -3.83
N PRO A 58 -5.77 -15.20 -4.25
CA PRO A 58 -5.55 -16.56 -4.73
C PRO A 58 -4.96 -16.55 -6.15
N ASN A 59 -4.23 -17.62 -6.49
CA ASN A 59 -3.87 -17.89 -7.89
C ASN A 59 -5.11 -18.42 -8.66
N PRO A 60 -5.23 -18.14 -9.97
CA PRO A 60 -4.27 -17.42 -10.83
C PRO A 60 -4.36 -15.89 -10.77
N LEU A 61 -5.37 -15.31 -10.11
CA LEU A 61 -5.61 -13.86 -10.07
C LEU A 61 -4.42 -13.06 -9.53
N ARG A 62 -3.76 -13.57 -8.48
CA ARG A 62 -2.61 -12.91 -7.85
C ARG A 62 -1.46 -12.66 -8.84
N ASP A 63 -1.11 -13.65 -9.66
CA ASP A 63 -0.03 -13.52 -10.64
C ASP A 63 -0.44 -12.51 -11.73
N ALA A 64 -1.69 -12.56 -12.19
CA ALA A 64 -2.22 -11.59 -13.16
C ALA A 64 -2.18 -10.15 -12.63
N ILE A 65 -2.56 -9.92 -11.37
CA ILE A 65 -2.53 -8.58 -10.76
C ILE A 65 -1.10 -8.11 -10.46
N CYS A 66 -0.19 -9.01 -10.07
CA CYS A 66 1.23 -8.70 -9.93
C CYS A 66 1.79 -8.15 -11.24
N ILE A 67 1.54 -8.84 -12.35
CA ILE A 67 1.99 -8.40 -13.68
C ILE A 67 1.27 -7.15 -14.15
N PHE A 68 -0.05 -7.06 -13.94
CA PHE A 68 -0.80 -5.84 -14.26
C PHE A 68 -0.19 -4.62 -13.56
N TYR A 69 0.12 -4.74 -12.27
CA TYR A 69 0.77 -3.67 -11.51
C TYR A 69 2.15 -3.30 -12.08
N LEU A 70 3.01 -4.30 -12.37
CA LEU A 70 4.36 -4.02 -12.88
C LEU A 70 4.34 -3.45 -14.30
N VAL A 71 3.39 -3.85 -15.13
CA VAL A 71 3.20 -3.28 -16.47
C VAL A 71 2.83 -1.80 -16.37
N LEU A 72 1.83 -1.47 -15.55
CA LEU A 72 1.43 -0.09 -15.35
C LEU A 72 2.52 0.74 -14.65
N ARG A 73 3.26 0.15 -13.71
CA ARG A 73 4.41 0.82 -13.10
C ARG A 73 5.53 1.10 -14.10
N GLY A 74 5.73 0.20 -15.06
CA GLY A 74 6.65 0.44 -16.17
C GLY A 74 6.20 1.61 -17.02
N LEU A 75 4.91 1.67 -17.36
CA LEU A 75 4.30 2.79 -18.08
C LEU A 75 4.44 4.12 -17.31
N ASP A 76 4.09 4.15 -16.02
CA ASP A 76 4.30 5.30 -15.12
C ASP A 76 5.77 5.74 -15.15
N THR A 77 6.72 4.80 -15.10
CA THR A 77 8.15 5.13 -15.12
C THR A 77 8.58 5.87 -16.40
N VAL A 78 7.93 5.59 -17.54
CA VAL A 78 8.19 6.32 -18.79
C VAL A 78 7.61 7.73 -18.73
N GLU A 79 6.41 7.86 -18.17
CA GLU A 79 5.69 9.13 -18.04
C GLU A 79 6.40 10.07 -17.05
N ASP A 80 6.78 9.54 -15.89
CA ASP A 80 7.42 10.24 -14.78
C ASP A 80 8.87 10.66 -15.04
N ASP A 81 9.59 10.01 -15.97
CA ASP A 81 11.00 10.28 -16.21
C ASP A 81 11.19 11.61 -16.97
N MET A 82 11.55 12.65 -16.22
CA MET A 82 11.78 14.00 -16.75
C MET A 82 13.06 14.11 -17.61
N ALA A 83 13.94 13.10 -17.61
CA ALA A 83 15.10 13.07 -18.49
C ALA A 83 14.76 12.62 -19.92
N LEU A 84 13.59 12.01 -20.14
CA LEU A 84 13.10 11.63 -21.46
C LEU A 84 12.49 12.83 -22.18
N ASP A 85 12.96 13.07 -23.40
CA ASP A 85 12.37 14.08 -24.29
C ASP A 85 10.90 13.78 -24.60
N VAL A 86 10.06 14.83 -24.64
CA VAL A 86 8.62 14.70 -24.90
C VAL A 86 8.35 14.05 -26.26
N GLY A 87 9.15 14.36 -27.28
CA GLY A 87 9.04 13.79 -28.62
C GLY A 87 9.33 12.30 -28.69
N PHE A 88 10.11 11.77 -27.74
CA PHE A 88 10.29 10.32 -27.54
C PHE A 88 9.20 9.72 -26.65
N LYS A 89 8.90 10.39 -25.53
CA LYS A 89 7.99 9.92 -24.48
C LYS A 89 6.57 9.69 -25.01
N VAL A 90 6.00 10.65 -25.72
CA VAL A 90 4.60 10.60 -26.21
C VAL A 90 4.35 9.40 -27.14
N PRO A 91 5.17 9.14 -28.17
CA PRO A 91 5.03 7.93 -28.98
C PRO A 91 5.24 6.63 -28.20
N GLU A 92 6.21 6.61 -27.28
CA GLU A 92 6.54 5.40 -26.52
C GLU A 92 5.40 5.02 -25.55
N LEU A 93 4.77 5.98 -24.88
CA LEU A 93 3.59 5.75 -24.04
C LEU A 93 2.42 5.14 -24.83
N LYS A 94 2.13 5.68 -26.03
CA LYS A 94 1.06 5.16 -26.90
C LYS A 94 1.34 3.72 -27.36
N ARG A 95 2.61 3.36 -27.53
CA ARG A 95 3.06 2.05 -28.03
C ARG A 95 3.46 1.08 -26.92
N PHE A 96 3.45 1.48 -25.65
CA PHE A 96 3.89 0.63 -24.54
C PHE A 96 3.10 -0.69 -24.45
N HIS A 97 1.82 -0.67 -24.81
CA HIS A 97 0.98 -1.87 -24.90
C HIS A 97 1.41 -2.87 -26.00
N GLU A 98 2.22 -2.45 -26.97
CA GLU A 98 2.87 -3.33 -27.96
C GLU A 98 4.16 -3.91 -27.35
N ARG A 99 4.91 -3.09 -26.59
CA ARG A 99 6.16 -3.49 -25.91
C ARG A 99 5.98 -4.63 -24.95
N ILE A 100 4.82 -4.74 -24.30
CA ILE A 100 4.53 -5.87 -23.40
C ILE A 100 4.43 -7.22 -24.12
N TYR A 101 4.39 -7.24 -25.46
CA TYR A 101 4.49 -8.47 -26.28
C TYR A 101 5.91 -8.71 -26.84
N GLU A 102 6.82 -7.74 -26.71
CA GLU A 102 8.20 -7.82 -27.21
C GLU A 102 9.10 -8.54 -26.20
N ARG A 103 9.39 -9.82 -26.44
CA ARG A 103 10.32 -10.59 -25.59
C ARG A 103 11.68 -9.91 -25.53
N GLY A 104 12.18 -9.70 -24.31
CA GLY A 104 13.47 -9.04 -24.08
C GLY A 104 13.43 -7.51 -24.17
N PHE A 105 12.24 -6.89 -24.23
CA PHE A 105 12.11 -5.43 -24.13
C PHE A 105 12.80 -4.90 -22.87
N THR A 106 13.60 -3.85 -23.04
CA THR A 106 14.27 -3.14 -21.94
C THR A 106 14.34 -1.67 -22.29
N MET A 107 14.35 -0.81 -21.28
CA MET A 107 14.52 0.63 -21.47
C MET A 107 15.37 1.21 -20.35
N ALA A 108 16.25 2.14 -20.71
CA ALA A 108 17.08 2.88 -19.76
C ALA A 108 16.34 4.15 -19.34
N CYS A 109 15.40 4.01 -18.40
CA CYS A 109 14.64 5.13 -17.83
C CYS A 109 14.30 4.87 -16.36
N GLY A 110 13.89 5.91 -15.66
CA GLY A 110 13.55 5.90 -14.24
C GLY A 110 14.77 5.90 -13.33
N TYR A 111 14.48 5.91 -12.02
CA TYR A 111 15.49 6.01 -10.97
C TYR A 111 15.38 4.84 -9.99
N ASN A 112 16.51 4.47 -9.37
CA ASN A 112 16.57 3.44 -8.31
C ASN A 112 15.93 2.10 -8.73
N HIS A 113 14.92 1.63 -7.99
CA HIS A 113 14.22 0.38 -8.28
C HIS A 113 13.46 0.42 -9.61
N TYR A 114 12.96 1.59 -10.04
CA TYR A 114 12.28 1.75 -11.32
C TYR A 114 13.23 1.58 -12.51
N GLN A 115 14.47 2.06 -12.38
CA GLN A 115 15.51 1.80 -13.39
C GLN A 115 15.79 0.31 -13.54
N ARG A 116 15.85 -0.43 -12.42
CA ARG A 116 16.01 -1.90 -12.44
C ARG A 116 14.81 -2.60 -13.08
N LEU A 117 13.58 -2.13 -12.80
CA LEU A 117 12.36 -2.64 -13.43
C LEU A 117 12.47 -2.53 -14.96
N MET A 118 12.80 -1.34 -15.46
CA MET A 118 12.84 -1.05 -16.89
C MET A 118 14.02 -1.72 -17.60
N ALA A 119 15.17 -1.82 -16.93
CA ALA A 119 16.34 -2.55 -17.46
C ALA A 119 16.14 -4.07 -17.56
N GLN A 120 15.19 -4.64 -16.81
CA GLN A 120 14.88 -6.07 -16.82
C GLN A 120 13.42 -6.33 -17.20
N PHE A 121 12.77 -5.41 -17.91
CA PHE A 121 11.34 -5.47 -18.19
C PHE A 121 10.94 -6.70 -19.02
N GLY A 122 11.86 -7.24 -19.82
CA GLY A 122 11.68 -8.49 -20.56
C GLY A 122 11.32 -9.68 -19.67
N THR A 123 11.70 -9.67 -18.40
CA THR A 123 11.28 -10.69 -17.40
C THR A 123 9.79 -10.53 -17.05
N VAL A 124 9.29 -9.30 -16.92
CA VAL A 124 7.84 -9.03 -16.73
C VAL A 124 7.06 -9.49 -17.96
N VAL A 125 7.58 -9.22 -19.16
CA VAL A 125 7.00 -9.67 -20.44
C VAL A 125 6.91 -11.19 -20.52
N ASN A 126 7.93 -11.93 -20.08
CA ASN A 126 7.88 -13.39 -20.10
C ASN A 126 6.74 -13.95 -19.25
N VAL A 127 6.53 -13.41 -18.04
CA VAL A 127 5.43 -13.84 -17.17
C VAL A 127 4.08 -13.40 -17.76
N PHE A 128 3.99 -12.17 -18.29
CA PHE A 128 2.79 -11.68 -18.97
C PHE A 128 2.34 -12.61 -20.10
N LEU A 129 3.26 -13.00 -20.99
CA LEU A 129 2.97 -13.91 -22.10
C LEU A 129 2.59 -15.33 -21.65
N GLY A 130 2.88 -15.69 -20.40
CA GLY A 130 2.49 -16.96 -19.78
C GLY A 130 1.12 -16.90 -19.08
N LEU A 131 0.51 -15.73 -18.92
CA LEU A 131 -0.83 -15.59 -18.34
C LEU A 131 -1.88 -16.13 -19.31
N GLU A 132 -3.08 -16.43 -18.79
CA GLU A 132 -4.23 -16.75 -19.62
C GLU A 132 -4.57 -15.59 -20.57
N GLU A 133 -5.00 -15.91 -21.80
CA GLU A 133 -5.25 -14.92 -22.86
C GLU A 133 -6.22 -13.82 -22.42
N ARG A 134 -7.28 -14.18 -21.69
CA ARG A 134 -8.24 -13.22 -21.13
C ARG A 134 -7.61 -12.20 -20.18
N HIS A 135 -6.59 -12.59 -19.40
CA HIS A 135 -5.87 -11.64 -18.55
C HIS A 135 -4.92 -10.77 -19.37
N GLN A 136 -4.25 -11.35 -20.38
CA GLN A 136 -3.39 -10.59 -21.28
C GLN A 136 -4.16 -9.48 -22.01
N GLN A 137 -5.35 -9.80 -22.53
CA GLN A 137 -6.22 -8.85 -23.23
C GLN A 137 -6.62 -7.66 -22.35
N VAL A 138 -7.01 -7.91 -21.09
CA VAL A 138 -7.34 -6.84 -20.13
C VAL A 138 -6.13 -5.95 -19.85
N ILE A 139 -4.99 -6.54 -19.53
CA ILE A 139 -3.76 -5.79 -19.22
C ILE A 139 -3.34 -4.94 -20.42
N ALA A 140 -3.37 -5.50 -21.63
CA ALA A 140 -3.00 -4.80 -22.85
C ALA A 140 -3.96 -3.65 -23.20
N ASP A 141 -5.28 -3.85 -23.11
CA ASP A 141 -6.25 -2.78 -23.39
C ASP A 141 -6.13 -1.62 -22.39
N ILE A 142 -6.01 -1.93 -21.09
CA ILE A 142 -5.85 -0.89 -20.08
C ILE A 142 -4.53 -0.14 -20.24
N THR A 143 -3.43 -0.86 -20.48
CA THR A 143 -2.12 -0.25 -20.76
C THR A 143 -2.19 0.68 -21.97
N ARG A 144 -2.90 0.26 -23.02
CA ARG A 144 -3.12 1.09 -24.22
C ARG A 144 -3.91 2.35 -23.86
N ARG A 145 -5.09 2.23 -23.25
CA ARG A 145 -5.95 3.38 -22.91
C ARG A 145 -5.24 4.36 -21.97
N MET A 146 -4.52 3.85 -20.97
CA MET A 146 -3.75 4.65 -20.02
C MET A 146 -2.58 5.36 -20.70
N GLY A 147 -1.81 4.68 -21.55
CA GLY A 147 -0.69 5.29 -22.29
C GLY A 147 -1.13 6.39 -23.25
N TYR A 148 -2.30 6.25 -23.90
CA TYR A 148 -2.88 7.32 -24.70
C TYR A 148 -3.32 8.52 -23.86
N GLY A 149 -3.93 8.28 -22.70
CA GLY A 149 -4.36 9.33 -21.78
C GLY A 149 -3.20 10.10 -21.15
N MET A 150 -2.17 9.40 -20.70
CA MET A 150 -0.92 10.02 -20.20
C MET A 150 -0.26 10.89 -21.27
N ALA A 151 -0.20 10.40 -22.50
CA ALA A 151 0.34 11.18 -23.62
C ALA A 151 -0.44 12.47 -23.89
N GLU A 152 -1.77 12.49 -23.66
CA GLU A 152 -2.56 13.72 -23.74
C GLU A 152 -2.16 14.73 -22.65
N PHE A 153 -2.01 14.28 -21.40
CA PHE A 153 -1.71 15.15 -20.26
C PHE A 153 -0.24 15.58 -20.13
N ILE A 154 0.68 14.98 -20.88
CA ILE A 154 2.04 15.53 -21.05
C ILE A 154 2.00 16.88 -21.79
N GLU A 155 1.09 17.02 -22.75
CA GLU A 155 0.97 18.24 -23.58
C GLU A 155 -0.12 19.19 -23.07
N LYS A 156 -0.83 18.81 -21.99
CA LYS A 156 -2.03 19.49 -21.50
C LYS A 156 -2.02 19.64 -19.98
N GLU A 157 -2.13 20.88 -19.51
CA GLU A 157 -2.31 21.20 -18.10
C GLU A 157 -3.72 20.83 -17.58
N VAL A 158 -3.80 20.46 -16.30
CA VAL A 158 -5.07 20.24 -15.58
C VAL A 158 -5.69 21.59 -15.18
N LYS A 159 -6.63 22.08 -15.98
CA LYS A 159 -7.24 23.42 -15.76
C LYS A 159 -8.57 23.33 -15.03
N THR A 160 -9.45 22.44 -15.46
CA THR A 160 -10.81 22.31 -14.91
C THR A 160 -10.95 21.09 -14.01
N VAL A 161 -12.01 21.03 -13.20
CA VAL A 161 -12.36 19.80 -12.46
C VAL A 161 -12.65 18.64 -13.41
N ALA A 162 -13.15 18.91 -14.62
CA ALA A 162 -13.34 17.90 -15.65
C ALA A 162 -12.01 17.36 -16.20
N ASP A 163 -11.01 18.22 -16.41
CA ASP A 163 -9.64 17.77 -16.76
C ASP A 163 -9.04 16.92 -15.64
N TYR A 164 -9.28 17.30 -14.39
CA TYR A 164 -8.80 16.56 -13.22
C TYR A 164 -9.44 15.17 -13.14
N ASP A 165 -10.76 15.07 -13.34
CA ASP A 165 -11.48 13.80 -13.41
C ASP A 165 -10.98 12.93 -14.57
N LEU A 166 -10.71 13.53 -15.73
CA LEU A 166 -10.22 12.83 -16.91
C LEU A 166 -8.78 12.34 -16.72
N TYR A 167 -7.91 13.15 -16.11
CA TYR A 167 -6.56 12.73 -15.74
C TYR A 167 -6.61 11.55 -14.77
N CYS A 168 -7.38 11.68 -13.68
CA CYS A 168 -7.57 10.58 -12.71
C CYS A 168 -8.23 9.34 -13.34
N HIS A 169 -9.11 9.51 -14.33
CA HIS A 169 -9.67 8.39 -15.09
C HIS A 169 -8.55 7.62 -15.77
N TYR A 170 -7.66 8.29 -16.51
CA TYR A 170 -6.59 7.61 -17.23
C TYR A 170 -5.62 6.90 -16.31
N VAL A 171 -5.12 7.56 -15.25
CA VAL A 171 -4.03 7.00 -14.44
C VAL A 171 -4.49 6.08 -13.30
N ALA A 172 -5.77 6.10 -12.93
CA ALA A 172 -6.28 5.30 -11.81
C ALA A 172 -7.69 4.71 -12.03
N GLY A 173 -8.59 5.44 -12.69
CA GLY A 173 -9.92 4.95 -13.02
C GLY A 173 -9.89 3.71 -13.91
N LEU A 174 -9.04 3.73 -14.94
CA LEU A 174 -8.75 2.59 -15.81
C LEU A 174 -8.15 1.41 -15.03
N VAL A 175 -7.37 1.65 -14.00
CA VAL A 175 -6.84 0.59 -13.13
C VAL A 175 -7.97 -0.10 -12.37
N GLY A 176 -8.93 0.66 -11.84
CA GLY A 176 -10.15 0.13 -11.23
C GLY A 176 -10.96 -0.73 -12.21
N ILE A 177 -11.13 -0.26 -13.45
CA ILE A 177 -11.83 -1.00 -14.52
C ILE A 177 -11.08 -2.31 -14.86
N GLY A 178 -9.78 -2.24 -15.07
CA GLY A 178 -8.94 -3.40 -15.36
C GLY A 178 -8.97 -4.45 -14.25
N LEU A 179 -8.87 -4.02 -12.99
CA LEU A 179 -9.00 -4.92 -11.84
C LEU A 179 -10.37 -5.61 -11.81
N SER A 180 -11.45 -4.86 -12.06
CA SER A 180 -12.83 -5.39 -12.11
C SER A 180 -12.96 -6.49 -13.19
N GLN A 181 -12.38 -6.23 -14.37
CA GLN A 181 -12.33 -7.19 -15.47
C GLN A 181 -11.49 -8.42 -15.13
N LEU A 182 -10.34 -8.26 -14.47
CA LEU A 182 -9.50 -9.38 -13.99
C LEU A 182 -10.22 -10.22 -12.92
N PHE A 183 -10.96 -9.60 -12.01
CA PHE A 183 -11.76 -10.33 -11.00
C PHE A 183 -12.81 -11.21 -11.66
N ALA A 184 -13.60 -10.65 -12.59
CA ALA A 184 -14.58 -11.39 -13.34
C ALA A 184 -13.95 -12.48 -14.23
N ALA A 185 -12.84 -12.15 -14.91
CA ALA A 185 -12.11 -13.09 -15.75
C ALA A 185 -11.59 -14.27 -14.92
N SER A 186 -11.13 -14.07 -13.68
CA SER A 186 -10.68 -15.15 -12.81
C SER A 186 -11.80 -16.09 -12.35
N GLY A 187 -13.08 -15.69 -12.51
CA GLY A 187 -14.25 -16.41 -12.01
C GLY A 187 -14.49 -16.26 -10.50
N LEU A 188 -13.75 -15.40 -9.82
CA LEU A 188 -13.96 -15.10 -8.40
C LEU A 188 -15.09 -14.11 -8.15
N GLU A 189 -15.37 -13.25 -9.13
CA GLU A 189 -16.49 -12.30 -9.09
C GLU A 189 -17.39 -12.47 -10.30
N ALA A 190 -18.64 -12.02 -10.17
CA ALA A 190 -19.61 -12.11 -11.25
C ALA A 190 -19.24 -11.20 -12.45
N PRO A 191 -19.62 -11.55 -13.70
CA PRO A 191 -19.41 -10.69 -14.87
C PRO A 191 -20.02 -9.29 -14.72
N SER A 192 -21.05 -9.13 -13.88
CA SER A 192 -21.64 -7.83 -13.58
C SER A 192 -20.65 -6.85 -12.95
N VAL A 193 -19.66 -7.32 -12.18
CA VAL A 193 -18.62 -6.46 -11.57
C VAL A 193 -17.78 -5.79 -12.67
N ALA A 194 -17.42 -6.53 -13.71
CA ALA A 194 -16.67 -5.99 -14.86
C ALA A 194 -17.50 -5.00 -15.69
N ALA A 195 -18.82 -5.15 -15.72
CA ALA A 195 -19.71 -4.26 -16.47
C ALA A 195 -19.94 -2.89 -15.80
N GLN A 196 -19.60 -2.75 -14.51
CA GLN A 196 -19.82 -1.53 -13.74
C GLN A 196 -18.62 -0.56 -13.83
N GLU A 197 -18.23 -0.19 -15.05
CA GLU A 197 -17.03 0.63 -15.29
C GLU A 197 -17.10 2.00 -14.60
N GLU A 198 -18.28 2.61 -14.48
CA GLU A 198 -18.45 3.89 -13.79
C GLU A 198 -18.09 3.78 -12.30
N LEU A 199 -18.58 2.75 -11.62
CA LEU A 199 -18.29 2.52 -10.20
C LEU A 199 -16.81 2.14 -10.01
N ALA A 200 -16.27 1.30 -10.88
CA ALA A 200 -14.85 0.95 -10.90
C ALA A 200 -13.95 2.18 -11.12
N ASN A 201 -14.36 3.10 -11.99
CA ASN A 201 -13.69 4.37 -12.22
C ASN A 201 -13.66 5.20 -10.94
N HIS A 202 -14.79 5.33 -10.24
CA HIS A 202 -14.84 6.06 -8.97
C HIS A 202 -13.93 5.49 -7.87
N MET A 203 -13.77 4.16 -7.82
CA MET A 203 -12.80 3.52 -6.92
C MET A 203 -11.38 4.01 -7.19
N GLY A 204 -10.99 4.16 -8.46
CA GLY A 204 -9.69 4.69 -8.87
C GLY A 204 -9.54 6.19 -8.59
N LEU A 205 -10.54 6.99 -8.96
CA LEU A 205 -10.55 8.44 -8.73
C LEU A 205 -10.40 8.77 -7.24
N PHE A 206 -11.11 8.08 -6.35
CA PHE A 206 -11.01 8.35 -4.91
C PHE A 206 -9.58 8.15 -4.38
N LEU A 207 -8.92 7.07 -4.80
CA LEU A 207 -7.53 6.79 -4.39
C LEU A 207 -6.57 7.83 -4.98
N GLN A 208 -6.69 8.12 -6.27
CA GLN A 208 -5.77 9.03 -6.96
C GLN A 208 -5.87 10.45 -6.43
N LYS A 209 -7.09 10.96 -6.26
CA LYS A 209 -7.30 12.30 -5.69
C LYS A 209 -6.78 12.40 -4.27
N THR A 210 -6.94 11.33 -3.47
CA THR A 210 -6.38 11.31 -2.12
C THR A 210 -4.87 11.41 -2.12
N ASN A 211 -4.17 10.71 -3.02
CA ASN A 211 -2.73 10.81 -3.15
C ASN A 211 -2.30 12.20 -3.63
N ILE A 212 -2.90 12.72 -4.71
CA ILE A 212 -2.62 14.08 -5.23
C ILE A 212 -2.82 15.17 -4.17
N ILE A 213 -3.81 15.01 -3.30
CA ILE A 213 -4.03 15.95 -2.18
C ILE A 213 -2.92 15.85 -1.15
N ARG A 214 -2.53 14.63 -0.77
CA ARG A 214 -1.59 14.36 0.30
C ARG A 214 -0.13 14.61 -0.09
N ASP A 215 0.18 14.43 -1.37
CA ASP A 215 1.53 14.48 -1.92
C ASP A 215 1.88 15.84 -2.55
N TYR A 216 1.04 16.87 -2.36
CA TYR A 216 1.22 18.24 -2.88
C TYR A 216 2.67 18.74 -2.82
N LEU A 217 3.33 18.62 -1.66
CA LEU A 217 4.66 19.19 -1.48
C LEU A 217 5.73 18.39 -2.23
N GLU A 218 5.55 17.06 -2.35
CA GLU A 218 6.43 16.21 -3.13
C GLU A 218 6.33 16.57 -4.62
N ASP A 219 5.10 16.68 -5.12
CA ASP A 219 4.83 17.02 -6.52
C ASP A 219 5.38 18.41 -6.90
N ILE A 220 5.19 19.42 -6.04
CA ILE A 220 5.65 20.80 -6.29
C ILE A 220 7.16 20.96 -6.15
N LEU A 221 7.84 20.13 -5.34
CA LEU A 221 9.29 20.20 -5.17
C LEU A 221 10.06 19.31 -6.16
N GLU A 222 9.36 18.61 -7.06
CA GLU A 222 10.01 17.74 -8.03
C GLU A 222 10.93 18.54 -8.97
N GLU A 223 12.11 17.98 -9.24
CA GLU A 223 13.10 18.55 -10.17
C GLU A 223 13.14 17.74 -11.46
N PRO A 224 13.37 18.37 -12.64
CA PRO A 224 13.73 19.78 -12.85
C PRO A 224 12.55 20.75 -12.87
N ALA A 225 11.31 20.25 -12.84
CA ALA A 225 10.10 21.07 -12.91
C ALA A 225 8.99 20.51 -12.01
N PRO A 226 8.16 21.38 -11.40
CA PRO A 226 7.08 20.96 -10.53
C PRO A 226 6.01 20.19 -11.30
N ARG A 227 5.41 19.21 -10.63
CA ARG A 227 4.23 18.49 -11.12
C ARG A 227 2.99 19.15 -10.55
N MET A 228 2.07 19.59 -11.42
CA MET A 228 0.89 20.36 -11.03
C MET A 228 -0.39 19.63 -11.39
N PHE A 229 -0.92 18.85 -10.45
CA PHE A 229 -2.15 18.07 -10.65
C PHE A 229 -3.41 18.74 -10.11
N TRP A 230 -3.28 19.73 -9.21
CA TRP A 230 -4.44 20.44 -8.68
C TRP A 230 -5.05 21.31 -9.78
N PRO A 231 -6.38 21.24 -10.02
CA PRO A 231 -7.01 21.98 -11.10
C PRO A 231 -7.02 23.49 -10.85
N ARG A 232 -6.63 24.27 -11.86
CA ARG A 232 -6.63 25.75 -11.81
C ARG A 232 -7.98 26.35 -11.44
N GLU A 233 -9.06 25.72 -11.85
CA GLU A 233 -10.44 26.10 -11.48
C GLU A 233 -10.66 26.12 -9.96
N ILE A 234 -9.95 25.28 -9.20
CA ILE A 234 -9.98 25.24 -7.74
C ILE A 234 -8.90 26.16 -7.17
N TRP A 235 -7.61 25.88 -7.41
CA TRP A 235 -6.53 26.61 -6.71
C TRP A 235 -6.46 28.09 -7.08
N GLY A 236 -6.86 28.45 -8.30
CA GLY A 236 -6.88 29.84 -8.78
C GLY A 236 -7.89 30.73 -8.04
N ARG A 237 -8.78 30.15 -7.22
CA ARG A 237 -9.68 30.89 -6.32
C ARG A 237 -8.98 31.36 -5.04
N TYR A 238 -7.85 30.75 -4.68
CA TYR A 238 -7.18 30.94 -3.39
C TYR A 238 -5.79 31.56 -3.53
N GLY A 239 -5.13 31.44 -4.69
CA GLY A 239 -3.78 31.96 -4.91
C GLY A 239 -3.50 32.29 -6.38
N SER A 240 -2.39 33.01 -6.59
CA SER A 240 -1.87 33.39 -7.92
C SER A 240 -1.13 32.26 -8.62
N SER A 241 -0.36 31.47 -7.87
CA SER A 241 0.29 30.24 -8.32
C SER A 241 -0.01 29.11 -7.33
N LEU A 242 -0.05 27.88 -7.83
CA LEU A 242 -0.15 26.69 -7.00
C LEU A 242 1.09 26.53 -6.11
N GLU A 243 2.28 26.86 -6.63
CA GLU A 243 3.57 26.69 -5.93
C GLU A 243 3.68 27.57 -4.67
N ASP A 244 2.95 28.69 -4.65
CA ASP A 244 2.97 29.66 -3.56
C ASP A 244 2.44 29.07 -2.23
N PHE A 245 1.66 27.98 -2.27
CA PHE A 245 1.11 27.36 -1.07
C PHE A 245 2.14 26.64 -0.19
N GLN A 246 3.35 26.41 -0.70
CA GLN A 246 4.47 25.93 0.13
C GLN A 246 4.97 27.01 1.11
N GLN A 247 4.70 28.29 0.82
CA GLN A 247 5.18 29.40 1.64
C GLN A 247 4.31 29.57 2.90
N PRO A 248 4.89 29.68 4.11
CA PRO A 248 4.13 29.85 5.35
C PRO A 248 3.18 31.06 5.34
N ALA A 249 3.51 32.13 4.61
CA ALA A 249 2.68 33.33 4.49
C ALA A 249 1.31 33.06 3.84
N ASN A 250 1.22 32.04 2.98
CA ASN A 250 0.00 31.69 2.23
C ASN A 250 -0.78 30.53 2.89
N ARG A 251 -0.40 30.11 4.11
CA ARG A 251 -0.93 28.93 4.79
C ARG A 251 -2.45 28.92 4.90
N LYS A 252 -3.06 30.09 5.15
CA LYS A 252 -4.52 30.20 5.28
C LYS A 252 -5.22 29.84 3.97
N GLN A 253 -4.83 30.48 2.87
CA GLN A 253 -5.39 30.24 1.54
C GLN A 253 -5.11 28.82 1.06
N ALA A 254 -3.90 28.33 1.32
CA ALA A 254 -3.49 26.96 1.03
C ALA A 254 -4.43 25.94 1.70
N VAL A 255 -4.71 26.11 3.00
CA VAL A 255 -5.62 25.22 3.74
C VAL A 255 -7.06 25.31 3.23
N GLN A 256 -7.54 26.50 2.86
CA GLN A 256 -8.87 26.63 2.24
C GLN A 256 -8.96 25.94 0.87
N CYS A 257 -7.89 26.01 0.07
CA CYS A 257 -7.79 25.25 -1.18
C CYS A 257 -7.75 23.74 -0.93
N LEU A 258 -7.00 23.30 0.08
CA LEU A 258 -6.93 21.90 0.51
C LEU A 258 -8.31 21.37 0.90
N ASN A 259 -9.09 22.14 1.66
CA ASN A 259 -10.44 21.77 2.05
C ASN A 259 -11.34 21.57 0.83
N HIS A 260 -11.26 22.47 -0.17
CA HIS A 260 -11.97 22.31 -1.44
C HIS A 260 -11.58 21.00 -2.15
N MET A 261 -10.30 20.70 -2.25
CA MET A 261 -9.83 19.46 -2.90
C MET A 261 -10.32 18.21 -2.16
N VAL A 262 -10.30 18.21 -0.82
CA VAL A 262 -10.86 17.11 -0.01
C VAL A 262 -12.35 16.95 -0.26
N THR A 263 -13.09 18.05 -0.33
CA THR A 263 -14.54 18.03 -0.59
C THR A 263 -14.88 17.50 -1.98
N ASP A 264 -14.08 17.84 -3.00
CA ASP A 264 -14.20 17.22 -4.33
C ASP A 264 -13.93 15.70 -4.27
N ALA A 265 -12.89 15.25 -3.55
CA ALA A 265 -12.59 13.81 -3.44
C ALA A 265 -13.71 13.02 -2.72
N LEU A 266 -14.32 13.61 -1.68
CA LEU A 266 -15.37 12.96 -0.90
C LEU A 266 -16.63 12.58 -1.72
N ARG A 267 -16.87 13.22 -2.88
CA ARG A 267 -18.01 12.87 -3.75
C ARG A 267 -17.97 11.46 -4.31
N HIS A 268 -16.81 10.84 -4.33
CA HIS A 268 -16.64 9.48 -4.83
C HIS A 268 -17.04 8.41 -3.81
N VAL A 269 -17.09 8.73 -2.51
CA VAL A 269 -17.34 7.74 -1.44
C VAL A 269 -18.64 6.95 -1.64
N PRO A 270 -19.80 7.56 -1.97
CA PRO A 270 -21.02 6.80 -2.21
C PRO A 270 -20.88 5.76 -3.34
N HIS A 271 -20.10 6.05 -4.37
CA HIS A 271 -19.86 5.14 -5.49
C HIS A 271 -18.93 4.00 -5.07
N CYS A 272 -17.88 4.31 -4.28
CA CYS A 272 -17.01 3.28 -3.71
C CYS A 272 -17.78 2.28 -2.85
N MET A 273 -18.76 2.75 -2.06
CA MET A 273 -19.62 1.87 -1.27
C MET A 273 -20.44 0.94 -2.15
N ARG A 274 -21.12 1.48 -3.18
CA ARG A 274 -21.90 0.67 -4.14
C ARG A 274 -21.04 -0.34 -4.90
N TYR A 275 -19.79 -0.03 -5.18
CA TYR A 275 -18.87 -0.98 -5.80
C TYR A 275 -18.54 -2.13 -4.82
N LEU A 276 -18.15 -1.79 -3.58
CA LEU A 276 -17.79 -2.78 -2.56
C LEU A 276 -18.97 -3.69 -2.17
N GLU A 277 -20.21 -3.19 -2.25
CA GLU A 277 -21.43 -3.97 -2.01
C GLU A 277 -21.61 -5.14 -2.98
N GLN A 278 -20.97 -5.10 -4.15
CA GLN A 278 -21.13 -6.12 -5.19
C GLN A 278 -20.11 -7.26 -5.08
N LEU A 279 -19.03 -7.07 -4.32
CA LEU A 279 -17.95 -8.03 -4.22
C LEU A 279 -18.33 -9.18 -3.28
N GLN A 280 -18.15 -10.41 -3.75
CA GLN A 280 -18.52 -11.61 -3.00
C GLN A 280 -17.31 -12.34 -2.43
N HIS A 281 -16.19 -12.35 -3.16
CA HIS A 281 -15.01 -13.09 -2.76
C HIS A 281 -14.19 -12.32 -1.73
N VAL A 282 -14.07 -12.86 -0.51
CA VAL A 282 -13.48 -12.18 0.65
C VAL A 282 -12.09 -11.58 0.40
N MET A 283 -11.22 -12.27 -0.36
CA MET A 283 -9.87 -11.74 -0.64
C MET A 283 -9.89 -10.61 -1.67
N VAL A 284 -10.82 -10.64 -2.63
CA VAL A 284 -11.02 -9.57 -3.62
C VAL A 284 -11.66 -8.36 -2.93
N PHE A 285 -12.65 -8.59 -2.08
CA PHE A 285 -13.26 -7.59 -1.22
C PHE A 285 -12.20 -6.86 -0.38
N ARG A 286 -11.36 -7.61 0.35
CA ARG A 286 -10.29 -7.04 1.19
C ARG A 286 -9.28 -6.24 0.36
N PHE A 287 -8.87 -6.78 -0.78
CA PHE A 287 -7.97 -6.10 -1.72
C PHE A 287 -8.54 -4.74 -2.17
N CYS A 288 -9.85 -4.65 -2.44
CA CYS A 288 -10.51 -3.42 -2.83
C CYS A 288 -10.79 -2.48 -1.65
N ALA A 289 -11.24 -3.01 -0.51
CA ALA A 289 -11.75 -2.23 0.61
C ALA A 289 -10.65 -1.55 1.43
N ILE A 290 -9.51 -2.23 1.66
CA ILE A 290 -8.43 -1.70 2.50
C ILE A 290 -7.89 -0.36 1.95
N PRO A 291 -7.53 -0.23 0.66
CA PRO A 291 -7.10 1.05 0.09
C PRO A 291 -8.13 2.17 0.25
N GLN A 292 -9.42 1.86 0.10
CA GLN A 292 -10.51 2.86 0.22
C GLN A 292 -10.63 3.37 1.66
N ILE A 293 -10.53 2.48 2.65
CA ILE A 293 -10.51 2.85 4.07
C ILE A 293 -9.30 3.75 4.37
N MET A 294 -8.11 3.37 3.87
CA MET A 294 -6.90 4.16 4.08
C MET A 294 -6.99 5.54 3.41
N ALA A 295 -7.62 5.64 2.24
CA ALA A 295 -7.83 6.92 1.57
C ALA A 295 -8.77 7.82 2.38
N ALA A 296 -9.90 7.28 2.88
CA ALA A 296 -10.81 8.02 3.76
C ALA A 296 -10.11 8.52 5.03
N GLY A 297 -9.30 7.68 5.69
CA GLY A 297 -8.52 8.09 6.86
C GLY A 297 -7.46 9.13 6.53
N THR A 298 -6.80 9.03 5.37
CA THR A 298 -5.84 10.04 4.91
C THR A 298 -6.51 11.38 4.65
N LEU A 299 -7.66 11.41 3.97
CA LEU A 299 -8.43 12.65 3.75
C LEU A 299 -8.88 13.27 5.07
N ALA A 300 -9.34 12.45 6.03
CA ALA A 300 -9.70 12.93 7.36
C ALA A 300 -8.52 13.59 8.09
N LEU A 301 -7.30 13.09 7.91
CA LEU A 301 -6.09 13.70 8.47
C LEU A 301 -5.65 14.97 7.70
N CYS A 302 -5.84 15.00 6.39
CA CYS A 302 -5.47 16.15 5.54
C CYS A 302 -6.44 17.33 5.69
N TYR A 303 -7.74 17.07 5.88
CA TYR A 303 -8.73 18.14 6.00
C TYR A 303 -8.36 19.13 7.12
N ASN A 304 -8.39 20.42 6.79
CA ASN A 304 -8.03 21.55 7.63
C ASN A 304 -6.64 21.43 8.29
N ASN A 305 -5.66 20.83 7.62
CA ASN A 305 -4.33 20.55 8.17
C ASN A 305 -3.22 21.23 7.37
N GLY A 306 -2.61 22.27 7.95
CA GLY A 306 -1.47 22.98 7.36
C GLY A 306 -0.22 22.12 7.13
N GLY A 307 -0.10 20.99 7.82
CA GLY A 307 1.03 20.08 7.70
C GLY A 307 1.21 19.45 6.32
N VAL A 308 0.15 19.42 5.49
CA VAL A 308 0.21 18.90 4.09
C VAL A 308 1.23 19.66 3.24
N PHE A 309 1.45 20.95 3.54
CA PHE A 309 2.40 21.80 2.81
C PHE A 309 3.76 21.90 3.50
N GLU A 310 3.99 21.10 4.55
CA GLU A 310 5.26 21.06 5.31
C GLU A 310 5.90 19.68 5.27
N GLY A 311 5.13 18.67 4.87
CA GLY A 311 5.60 17.31 4.68
C GLY A 311 4.46 16.33 4.52
N VAL A 312 4.80 15.04 4.60
CA VAL A 312 3.85 13.97 4.30
C VAL A 312 2.92 13.71 5.49
N VAL A 313 1.62 13.97 5.29
CA VAL A 313 0.56 13.57 6.21
C VAL A 313 0.15 12.12 5.92
N LYS A 314 0.21 11.26 6.93
CA LYS A 314 -0.14 9.85 6.77
C LYS A 314 -0.76 9.25 8.02
N MET A 315 -1.60 8.24 7.80
CA MET A 315 -2.09 7.40 8.88
C MET A 315 -0.94 6.73 9.61
N ARG A 316 -1.10 6.55 10.92
CA ARG A 316 -0.12 5.82 11.73
C ARG A 316 -0.04 4.36 11.25
N ARG A 317 1.15 3.77 11.39
CA ARG A 317 1.39 2.38 10.97
C ARG A 317 0.52 1.40 11.75
N GLY A 318 0.27 1.65 13.03
CA GLY A 318 -0.55 0.76 13.86
C GLY A 318 -2.04 0.84 13.53
N GLU A 319 -2.55 2.03 13.23
CA GLU A 319 -3.92 2.20 12.72
C GLU A 319 -4.09 1.50 11.35
N THR A 320 -3.11 1.66 10.45
CA THR A 320 -3.08 0.93 9.17
C THR A 320 -3.10 -0.59 9.39
N ALA A 321 -2.26 -1.10 10.30
CA ALA A 321 -2.23 -2.52 10.62
C ALA A 321 -3.58 -3.01 11.20
N THR A 322 -4.25 -2.17 11.99
CA THR A 322 -5.58 -2.46 12.52
C THR A 322 -6.62 -2.55 11.41
N VAL A 323 -6.59 -1.66 10.42
CA VAL A 323 -7.46 -1.74 9.23
C VAL A 323 -7.21 -3.07 8.49
N PHE A 324 -5.95 -3.41 8.22
CA PHE A 324 -5.58 -4.66 7.55
C PHE A 324 -6.07 -5.91 8.30
N GLU A 325 -6.01 -5.88 9.63
CA GLU A 325 -6.45 -7.00 10.46
C GLU A 325 -7.98 -7.12 10.52
N THR A 326 -8.67 -6.00 10.69
CA THR A 326 -10.11 -5.99 11.00
C THR A 326 -11.00 -5.99 9.76
N CYS A 327 -10.59 -5.38 8.65
CA CYS A 327 -11.42 -5.23 7.46
C CYS A 327 -11.68 -6.59 6.79
N SER A 328 -12.84 -7.19 7.02
CA SER A 328 -13.18 -8.51 6.44
C SER A 328 -14.53 -8.54 5.75
N ASN A 329 -15.40 -7.57 6.01
CA ASN A 329 -16.74 -7.47 5.42
C ASN A 329 -17.21 -6.01 5.33
N LEU A 330 -18.40 -5.80 4.74
CA LEU A 330 -19.02 -4.47 4.59
C LEU A 330 -19.31 -3.77 5.91
N GLY A 331 -19.70 -4.51 6.96
CA GLY A 331 -19.89 -3.95 8.29
C GLY A 331 -18.63 -3.27 8.82
N ASP A 332 -17.47 -3.89 8.63
CA ASP A 332 -16.17 -3.31 9.01
C ASP A 332 -15.86 -2.06 8.19
N VAL A 333 -16.12 -2.09 6.87
CA VAL A 333 -15.93 -0.91 5.99
C VAL A 333 -16.77 0.26 6.48
N TYR A 334 -18.06 0.05 6.71
CA TYR A 334 -18.94 1.10 7.23
C TYR A 334 -18.47 1.62 8.59
N GLY A 335 -18.05 0.73 9.49
CA GLY A 335 -17.50 1.12 10.79
C GLY A 335 -16.27 2.01 10.68
N TRP A 336 -15.32 1.65 9.80
CA TRP A 336 -14.11 2.44 9.56
C TRP A 336 -14.42 3.80 8.91
N PHE A 337 -15.29 3.85 7.91
CA PHE A 337 -15.69 5.10 7.29
C PHE A 337 -16.41 6.02 8.28
N LEU A 338 -17.30 5.49 9.12
CA LEU A 338 -17.96 6.28 10.17
C LEU A 338 -16.96 6.90 11.15
N ARG A 339 -15.93 6.16 11.55
CA ARG A 339 -14.85 6.66 12.41
C ARG A 339 -14.09 7.83 11.76
N PHE A 340 -13.76 7.74 10.48
CA PHE A 340 -13.05 8.84 9.79
C PHE A 340 -13.96 10.03 9.47
N LEU A 341 -15.24 9.77 9.19
CA LEU A 341 -16.25 10.82 9.03
C LEU A 341 -16.52 11.58 10.33
N GLU A 342 -16.43 10.92 11.48
CA GLU A 342 -16.52 11.58 12.80
C GLU A 342 -15.35 12.57 13.00
N ILE A 343 -14.12 12.18 12.64
CA ILE A 343 -12.96 13.10 12.67
C ILE A 343 -13.16 14.29 11.74
N LEU A 344 -13.71 14.08 10.53
CA LEU A 344 -14.06 15.17 9.62
C LEU A 344 -15.15 16.07 10.19
N GLU A 345 -16.20 15.49 10.77
CA GLU A 345 -17.32 16.20 11.36
C GLU A 345 -16.88 17.11 12.51
N GLU A 346 -15.99 16.65 13.39
CA GLU A 346 -15.38 17.47 14.45
C GLU A 346 -14.65 18.68 13.88
N LYS A 347 -13.86 18.49 12.82
CA LYS A 347 -13.11 19.58 12.15
C LYS A 347 -14.03 20.57 11.44
N VAL A 348 -15.07 20.07 10.79
CA VAL A 348 -16.08 20.87 10.08
C VAL A 348 -16.98 21.66 11.05
N CYS A 349 -17.17 21.16 12.27
CA CYS A 349 -17.88 21.88 13.34
C CYS A 349 -16.99 22.86 14.12
N SER A 350 -15.67 22.81 13.93
CA SER A 350 -14.73 23.65 14.65
C SER A 350 -14.76 25.11 14.22
N GLN A 351 -14.39 26.03 15.12
CA GLN A 351 -14.21 27.44 14.78
C GLN A 351 -13.11 27.66 13.72
N ALA A 352 -12.12 26.77 13.66
CA ALA A 352 -11.02 26.85 12.71
C ALA A 352 -11.46 26.62 11.24
N ALA A 353 -12.69 26.17 11.01
CA ALA A 353 -13.26 26.02 9.67
C ALA A 353 -14.32 27.09 9.37
N ALA A 354 -14.60 28.02 10.29
CA ALA A 354 -15.74 28.94 10.19
C ALA A 354 -15.66 29.92 9.01
N ASP A 355 -14.44 30.23 8.55
CA ASP A 355 -14.16 31.09 7.40
C ASP A 355 -13.79 30.31 6.13
N ASP A 356 -13.96 28.99 6.12
CA ASP A 356 -13.74 28.17 4.94
C ASP A 356 -14.90 28.35 3.92
N PRO A 357 -14.60 28.71 2.67
CA PRO A 357 -15.63 29.00 1.68
C PRO A 357 -16.37 27.75 1.17
N THR A 358 -15.82 26.55 1.38
CA THR A 358 -16.41 25.26 0.97
C THR A 358 -17.10 24.54 2.13
N LEU A 359 -17.19 25.19 3.29
CA LEU A 359 -17.75 24.59 4.50
C LEU A 359 -19.18 24.08 4.32
N PRO A 360 -20.12 24.80 3.66
CA PRO A 360 -21.48 24.32 3.48
C PRO A 360 -21.55 23.01 2.69
N GLU A 361 -20.82 22.93 1.58
CA GLU A 361 -20.74 21.75 0.71
C GLU A 361 -20.09 20.58 1.44
N THR A 362 -19.02 20.86 2.19
CA THR A 362 -18.32 19.86 3.01
C THR A 362 -19.23 19.30 4.11
N ARG A 363 -20.00 20.15 4.80
CA ARG A 363 -20.99 19.72 5.80
C ARG A 363 -22.03 18.80 5.19
N GLN A 364 -22.54 19.18 4.03
CA GLN A 364 -23.54 18.38 3.33
C GLN A 364 -22.98 17.01 2.96
N ILE A 365 -21.79 16.96 2.34
CA ILE A 365 -21.21 15.71 1.87
C ILE A 365 -20.86 14.77 3.03
N VAL A 366 -20.30 15.29 4.12
CA VAL A 366 -19.99 14.51 5.34
C VAL A 366 -21.28 13.97 5.95
N THR A 367 -22.31 14.81 6.08
CA THR A 367 -23.61 14.40 6.66
C THR A 367 -24.27 13.31 5.82
N THR A 368 -24.38 13.50 4.51
CA THR A 368 -25.00 12.52 3.61
C THR A 368 -24.20 11.20 3.58
N THR A 369 -22.87 11.27 3.55
CA THR A 369 -22.02 10.08 3.55
C THR A 369 -22.10 9.33 4.88
N ARG A 370 -22.17 10.04 6.01
CA ARG A 370 -22.37 9.45 7.34
C ARG A 370 -23.72 8.74 7.42
N GLN A 371 -24.80 9.36 6.95
CA GLN A 371 -26.13 8.73 6.87
C GLN A 371 -26.10 7.46 6.02
N LEU A 372 -25.43 7.49 4.86
CA LEU A 372 -25.25 6.32 4.00
C LEU A 372 -24.53 5.19 4.76
N CYS A 373 -23.39 5.48 5.40
CA CYS A 373 -22.61 4.48 6.12
C CYS A 373 -23.34 3.94 7.35
N SER A 374 -24.04 4.79 8.10
CA SER A 374 -24.84 4.37 9.26
C SER A 374 -25.98 3.44 8.86
N LYS A 375 -26.70 3.79 7.78
CA LYS A 375 -27.78 2.96 7.23
C LYS A 375 -27.22 1.63 6.72
N GLY A 376 -26.13 1.66 5.96
CA GLY A 376 -25.46 0.46 5.45
C GLY A 376 -25.00 -0.47 6.58
N LEU A 377 -24.40 0.08 7.65
CA LEU A 377 -24.00 -0.68 8.84
C LEU A 377 -25.20 -1.32 9.56
N GLN A 378 -26.29 -0.56 9.73
CA GLN A 378 -27.50 -1.07 10.36
C GLN A 378 -28.09 -2.23 9.54
N GLN A 379 -28.22 -2.06 8.22
CA GLN A 379 -28.71 -3.10 7.32
C GLN A 379 -27.81 -4.34 7.37
N TYR A 380 -26.50 -4.15 7.35
CA TYR A 380 -25.53 -5.24 7.46
C TYR A 380 -25.70 -6.03 8.76
N ARG A 381 -25.82 -5.34 9.91
CA ARG A 381 -26.02 -5.96 11.23
C ARG A 381 -27.35 -6.71 11.36
N VAL A 382 -28.41 -6.25 10.69
CA VAL A 382 -29.68 -6.97 10.65
C VAL A 382 -29.56 -8.25 9.83
N ALA A 383 -28.86 -8.20 8.69
CA ALA A 383 -28.62 -9.39 7.86
C ALA A 383 -27.60 -10.36 8.48
N HIS A 384 -26.67 -9.85 9.29
CA HIS A 384 -25.59 -10.61 9.94
C HIS A 384 -25.57 -10.28 11.44
N PRO A 385 -26.56 -10.77 12.21
CA PRO A 385 -26.61 -10.50 13.64
C PRO A 385 -25.33 -11.01 14.31
N PRO A 386 -24.74 -10.23 15.23
CA PRO A 386 -23.61 -10.72 16.01
C PRO A 386 -24.02 -12.01 16.74
N PRO A 387 -23.09 -12.96 16.96
CA PRO A 387 -23.39 -14.13 17.77
C PRO A 387 -23.94 -13.68 19.12
N SER A 388 -25.06 -14.27 19.55
CA SER A 388 -25.78 -13.81 20.74
C SER A 388 -24.91 -13.89 21.99
N ASP A 389 -24.87 -12.81 22.77
CA ASP A 389 -24.23 -12.75 24.10
C ASP A 389 -25.07 -13.49 25.16
N GLY A 390 -25.54 -14.69 24.81
CA GLY A 390 -26.25 -15.56 25.73
C GLY A 390 -25.28 -16.27 26.69
N PRO A 391 -25.81 -16.99 27.70
CA PRO A 391 -24.99 -17.79 28.62
C PRO A 391 -24.10 -18.82 27.89
N LEU A 392 -24.49 -19.25 26.68
CA LEU A 392 -23.69 -20.12 25.82
C LEU A 392 -22.44 -19.43 25.22
N ALA A 393 -22.48 -18.12 24.96
CA ALA A 393 -21.31 -17.36 24.50
C ALA A 393 -20.30 -17.18 25.62
N LEU A 394 -20.76 -16.89 26.84
CA LEU A 394 -19.91 -16.90 28.03
C LEU A 394 -19.26 -18.28 28.24
N LEU A 395 -20.03 -19.37 28.14
CA LEU A 395 -19.49 -20.73 28.24
C LEU A 395 -18.46 -21.04 27.14
N ARG A 396 -18.70 -20.60 25.89
CA ARG A 396 -17.74 -20.72 24.79
C ARG A 396 -16.45 -19.98 25.10
N ASP A 397 -16.55 -18.73 25.55
CA ASP A 397 -15.38 -17.87 25.79
C ASP A 397 -14.58 -18.33 27.02
N PHE A 398 -15.26 -18.75 28.09
CA PHE A 398 -14.64 -19.42 29.23
C PHE A 398 -13.99 -20.75 28.81
N GLY A 399 -14.64 -21.54 27.96
CA GLY A 399 -14.08 -22.79 27.42
C GLY A 399 -12.82 -22.55 26.59
N ALA A 400 -12.82 -21.54 25.72
CA ALA A 400 -11.66 -21.15 24.93
C ALA A 400 -10.51 -20.64 25.81
N LEU A 401 -10.80 -19.83 26.82
CA LEU A 401 -9.83 -19.35 27.81
C LEU A 401 -9.22 -20.52 28.60
N ALA A 402 -10.07 -21.44 29.07
CA ALA A 402 -9.68 -22.64 29.81
C ALA A 402 -8.80 -23.58 28.99
N LEU A 403 -9.14 -23.82 27.72
CA LEU A 403 -8.32 -24.59 26.78
C LEU A 403 -6.97 -23.93 26.54
N THR A 404 -6.96 -22.60 26.36
CA THR A 404 -5.72 -21.83 26.14
C THR A 404 -4.82 -21.86 27.38
N ALA A 405 -5.39 -21.70 28.57
CA ALA A 405 -4.67 -21.79 29.84
C ALA A 405 -4.12 -23.20 30.09
N THR A 406 -4.91 -24.23 29.78
CA THR A 406 -4.50 -25.64 29.89
C THR A 406 -3.36 -25.97 28.93
N TYR A 407 -3.45 -25.50 27.69
CA TYR A 407 -2.39 -25.63 26.69
C TYR A 407 -1.11 -24.91 27.12
N ALA A 408 -1.21 -23.68 27.63
CA ALA A 408 -0.07 -22.92 28.14
C ALA A 408 0.59 -23.59 29.36
N TYR A 409 -0.22 -24.11 30.28
CA TYR A 409 0.24 -24.85 31.46
C TYR A 409 1.02 -26.12 31.08
N TYR A 410 0.52 -26.87 30.10
CA TYR A 410 1.18 -28.05 29.54
C TYR A 410 2.48 -27.70 28.79
N VAL A 411 2.44 -26.71 27.89
CA VAL A 411 3.60 -26.33 27.04
C VAL A 411 4.75 -25.74 27.85
N TRP A 412 4.48 -25.03 28.94
CA TRP A 412 5.51 -24.50 29.84
C TRP A 412 5.94 -25.46 30.94
N GLY A 413 5.52 -26.73 30.88
CA GLY A 413 6.00 -27.77 31.79
C GLY A 413 5.63 -27.53 33.26
N LEU A 414 4.58 -26.75 33.51
CA LEU A 414 4.10 -26.44 34.85
C LEU A 414 3.36 -27.64 35.48
N GLY A 415 3.03 -28.66 34.67
CA GLY A 415 2.54 -29.97 35.11
C GLY A 415 2.01 -30.84 33.95
N GLY A 416 1.85 -32.16 34.18
CA GLY A 416 1.27 -33.11 33.22
C GLY A 416 -0.27 -33.10 33.22
N PRO A 417 -0.95 -33.85 32.32
CA PRO A 417 -2.41 -33.88 32.23
C PRO A 417 -3.11 -34.22 33.56
N ASP A 418 -2.44 -34.94 34.46
CA ASP A 418 -2.95 -35.31 35.78
C ASP A 418 -2.86 -34.21 36.85
N SER A 419 -2.23 -33.07 36.53
CA SER A 419 -2.04 -31.95 37.46
C SER A 419 -3.01 -30.78 37.24
N LEU A 420 -3.95 -30.93 36.29
CA LEU A 420 -5.02 -29.96 36.08
C LEU A 420 -6.09 -30.07 37.17
N PRO A 421 -6.69 -28.96 37.62
CA PRO A 421 -7.89 -28.97 38.46
C PRO A 421 -8.98 -29.85 37.83
N ALA A 422 -9.73 -30.60 38.65
CA ALA A 422 -10.72 -31.58 38.19
C ALA A 422 -11.74 -31.04 37.16
N ALA A 423 -12.07 -29.74 37.24
CA ALA A 423 -12.96 -29.06 36.30
C ALA A 423 -12.41 -28.94 34.86
N LEU A 424 -11.09 -29.03 34.68
CA LEU A 424 -10.41 -28.87 33.39
C LEU A 424 -9.95 -30.20 32.77
N GLN A 425 -9.96 -31.29 33.55
CA GLN A 425 -9.59 -32.63 33.10
C GLN A 425 -10.38 -33.14 31.88
N PRO A 426 -11.70 -32.87 31.71
CA PRO A 426 -12.46 -33.29 30.53
C PRO A 426 -11.94 -32.67 29.22
N TYR A 427 -11.29 -31.51 29.29
CA TYR A 427 -10.80 -30.77 28.13
C TYR A 427 -9.35 -31.11 27.76
N ALA A 428 -8.61 -31.81 28.62
CA ALA A 428 -7.23 -32.23 28.36
C ALA A 428 -7.12 -33.24 27.21
N GLY A 429 -8.13 -34.10 27.04
CA GLY A 429 -8.18 -35.11 25.95
C GLY A 429 -8.32 -34.51 24.55
N ALA A 430 -8.91 -33.33 24.42
CA ALA A 430 -9.06 -32.61 23.14
C ALA A 430 -7.73 -31.98 22.67
N ALA A 431 -6.91 -31.50 23.61
CA ALA A 431 -5.58 -30.97 23.31
C ALA A 431 -4.57 -32.09 22.92
N ALA A 432 -4.73 -33.29 23.47
CA ALA A 432 -3.86 -34.44 23.18
C ALA A 432 -4.17 -35.12 21.82
N SER A 433 -5.40 -35.04 21.33
CA SER A 433 -5.83 -35.69 20.09
C SER A 433 -5.57 -34.87 18.81
N GLY A 434 -5.42 -33.54 18.92
CA GLY A 434 -5.07 -32.67 17.78
C GLY A 434 -3.58 -32.70 17.37
N GLY A 435 -2.71 -33.35 18.15
CA GLY A 435 -1.25 -33.40 17.91
C GLY A 435 -0.70 -34.75 17.45
N ALA A 436 -1.54 -35.78 17.32
CA ALA A 436 -1.06 -37.16 17.13
C ALA A 436 -1.23 -37.73 15.71
N ALA A 437 -1.82 -37.00 14.76
CA ALA A 437 -2.10 -37.52 13.42
C ALA A 437 -1.00 -37.26 12.36
N GLU A 438 0.11 -36.57 12.67
CA GLU A 438 1.09 -36.23 11.62
C GLU A 438 2.57 -36.26 12.06
N VAL A 439 3.01 -37.25 12.85
CA VAL A 439 4.47 -37.53 13.03
C VAL A 439 4.80 -39.03 13.20
N ARG A 440 4.05 -39.94 12.57
CA ARG A 440 4.45 -41.36 12.48
C ARG A 440 4.43 -41.85 11.04
N GLY A 441 5.41 -41.37 10.27
CA GLY A 441 5.61 -41.79 8.89
C GLY A 441 6.99 -41.47 8.33
N ALA A 442 8.07 -41.42 9.13
CA ALA A 442 9.45 -41.36 8.62
C ALA A 442 10.50 -41.56 9.73
N ALA A 443 10.52 -42.72 10.38
CA ALA A 443 11.67 -43.12 11.21
C ALA A 443 11.73 -44.65 11.35
N GLY A 444 11.95 -45.32 10.23
CA GLY A 444 12.41 -46.69 10.19
C GLY A 444 13.38 -46.79 9.04
N TRP A 445 14.58 -47.31 9.31
CA TRP A 445 15.64 -47.78 8.42
C TRP A 445 17.04 -47.24 8.79
N VAL A 446 17.83 -48.21 9.25
CA VAL A 446 19.30 -48.30 9.30
C VAL A 446 20.03 -47.76 10.53
N ARG A 447 20.17 -48.65 11.52
CA ARG A 447 21.38 -48.80 12.34
C ARG A 447 22.52 -49.40 11.49
N GLY A 448 23.74 -48.97 11.79
CA GLY A 448 24.91 -49.87 11.80
C GLY A 448 25.95 -49.64 10.72
N GLY A 449 27.16 -49.23 11.13
CA GLY A 449 28.35 -49.23 10.27
C GLY A 449 29.37 -48.19 10.73
N GLY A 450 30.34 -48.61 11.53
CA GLY A 450 31.37 -47.74 12.07
C GLY A 450 32.51 -47.38 11.11
N CYS A 451 33.54 -46.81 11.72
CA CYS A 451 34.94 -46.69 11.31
C CYS A 451 35.43 -45.32 10.77
N ARG A 452 36.38 -44.80 11.57
CA ARG A 452 37.62 -44.07 11.24
C ARG A 452 37.57 -42.57 10.90
N ARG A 453 38.10 -41.83 11.89
CA ARG A 453 38.92 -40.61 11.78
C ARG A 453 39.79 -40.60 10.52
N GLN A 454 39.76 -39.49 9.77
CA GLN A 454 40.95 -38.92 9.14
C GLN A 454 40.89 -37.38 9.14
N ARG A 455 41.91 -36.78 9.78
CA ARG A 455 42.29 -35.37 9.65
C ARG A 455 42.85 -35.13 8.24
N ARG A 456 42.54 -33.97 7.64
CA ARG A 456 43.34 -33.13 6.72
C ARG A 456 42.37 -32.14 6.05
N ARG A 457 42.70 -30.94 5.61
CA ARG A 457 43.76 -29.95 5.87
C ARG A 457 43.21 -28.68 5.18
N ARG A 458 43.45 -27.50 5.77
CA ARG A 458 43.25 -26.20 5.10
C ARG A 458 43.96 -26.17 3.74
N CYS A 459 43.27 -25.69 2.71
CA CYS A 459 43.89 -25.15 1.50
C CYS A 459 43.36 -23.74 1.24
N ARG A 460 44.24 -22.76 1.47
CA ARG A 460 44.22 -21.43 0.82
C ARG A 460 44.80 -21.59 -0.58
N LYS A 461 44.31 -20.81 -1.56
CA LYS A 461 45.07 -20.23 -2.69
C LYS A 461 44.21 -19.19 -3.45
N PRO A 462 44.78 -18.32 -4.30
CA PRO A 462 44.63 -16.87 -4.13
C PRO A 462 44.11 -16.10 -5.36
N GLY A 463 43.70 -14.85 -5.13
CA GLY A 463 44.03 -13.66 -5.92
C GLY A 463 43.71 -13.62 -7.42
N ALA A 464 42.74 -12.79 -7.79
CA ALA A 464 42.74 -12.07 -9.05
C ALA A 464 42.28 -10.62 -8.81
N ARG A 465 43.17 -9.66 -9.12
CA ARG A 465 42.92 -8.21 -9.19
C ARG A 465 42.45 -7.88 -10.61
N ILE A 466 41.44 -7.01 -10.73
CA ILE A 466 41.11 -6.26 -11.95
C ILE A 466 40.85 -4.80 -11.52
N PRO A 467 41.33 -3.79 -12.26
CA PRO A 467 41.62 -2.46 -11.72
C PRO A 467 40.40 -1.55 -11.59
N ARG A 468 40.52 -0.60 -10.65
CA ARG A 468 39.64 0.56 -10.45
C ARG A 468 39.78 1.52 -11.63
N ASN A 469 38.66 2.08 -12.06
CA ASN A 469 38.63 3.32 -12.81
C ASN A 469 37.87 4.34 -11.97
N ASP A 470 38.59 5.38 -11.55
CA ASP A 470 38.08 6.55 -10.84
C ASP A 470 37.56 7.56 -11.88
N ASN A 471 36.33 8.03 -11.71
CA ASN A 471 35.85 9.41 -11.92
C ASN A 471 34.37 9.45 -12.30
N LEU A 472 33.53 9.85 -11.34
CA LEU A 472 32.52 10.92 -11.46
C LEU A 472 31.73 10.98 -10.15
N LEU A 473 32.21 11.85 -9.26
CA LEU A 473 31.52 12.28 -8.06
C LEU A 473 30.41 13.26 -8.48
N TYR A 474 29.19 12.78 -8.66
CA TYR A 474 27.99 13.59 -8.49
C TYR A 474 27.31 13.15 -7.19
N LYS A 475 27.53 13.92 -6.13
CA LYS A 475 26.75 13.84 -4.89
C LYS A 475 25.45 14.60 -5.11
N MET A 476 24.38 13.89 -5.49
CA MET A 476 23.02 14.38 -5.35
C MET A 476 22.36 13.61 -4.20
N LYS A 477 21.97 14.36 -3.17
CA LYS A 477 21.42 13.85 -1.92
C LYS A 477 19.90 14.05 -1.97
N MET A 478 19.18 13.09 -2.54
CA MET A 478 17.71 13.05 -2.52
C MET A 478 17.24 12.06 -1.45
N ARG A 479 16.41 12.52 -0.51
CA ARG A 479 15.85 11.72 0.59
C ARG A 479 14.50 11.13 0.14
N ARG A 480 14.38 9.81 0.20
CA ARG A 480 13.13 9.01 0.12
C ARG A 480 12.06 9.51 1.08
N ASN A 481 10.77 9.24 0.77
CA ASN A 481 9.81 8.74 1.77
C ASN A 481 8.52 8.12 1.25
N GLU A 482 8.66 7.11 0.43
CA GLU A 482 7.64 6.09 0.35
C GLU A 482 8.03 5.00 1.42
N VAL A 483 7.08 4.31 2.08
CA VAL A 483 7.11 3.31 3.21
C VAL A 483 8.34 2.37 3.46
N ASP A 484 9.46 2.75 4.07
CA ASP A 484 10.59 1.80 4.30
C ASP A 484 10.26 0.60 5.24
N TRP A 485 10.56 -0.64 4.82
CA TRP A 485 10.46 -1.91 5.58
C TRP A 485 11.58 -2.90 5.19
N GLY A 486 12.75 -2.82 5.84
CA GLY A 486 13.68 -3.97 5.98
C GLY A 486 15.14 -3.72 5.63
N ASP A 487 15.92 -3.19 6.59
CA ASP A 487 17.19 -3.76 7.04
C ASP A 487 17.71 -2.96 8.26
N GLU A 488 17.40 -3.42 9.47
CA GLU A 488 18.23 -3.14 10.64
C GLU A 488 19.33 -4.20 10.68
N GLY A 489 20.35 -3.99 9.86
CA GLY A 489 21.63 -4.67 9.99
C GLY A 489 22.33 -4.16 11.25
N VAL A 490 22.53 -5.06 12.21
CA VAL A 490 23.41 -4.91 13.37
C VAL A 490 24.68 -4.17 12.96
N VAL A 491 24.87 -2.94 13.45
CA VAL A 491 26.14 -2.23 13.37
C VAL A 491 27.12 -2.96 14.28
N GLY A 492 27.81 -3.93 13.69
CA GLY A 492 29.02 -4.51 14.25
C GLY A 492 30.06 -3.42 14.38
N CYS A 493 30.41 -3.13 15.63
CA CYS A 493 31.49 -2.26 16.03
C CYS A 493 32.80 -2.60 15.27
N SER A 494 33.27 -1.70 14.41
CA SER A 494 34.67 -1.64 14.02
C SER A 494 35.22 -0.29 14.48
N ARG A 495 36.06 -0.37 15.52
CA ARG A 495 36.92 0.69 16.04
C ARG A 495 37.80 1.25 14.91
N GLU A 496 37.89 2.57 14.89
CA GLU A 496 38.96 3.47 14.40
C GLU A 496 38.23 4.80 14.10
N GLY A 497 38.13 5.77 15.01
CA GLY A 497 39.22 6.37 15.76
C GLY A 497 39.80 7.51 14.95
N CYS A 498 39.20 8.71 15.03
CA CYS A 498 39.93 9.97 15.02
C CYS A 498 38.99 11.14 15.35
N LEU A 499 39.14 11.62 16.59
CA LEU A 499 38.86 12.98 17.02
C LEU A 499 39.50 13.98 16.05
N TRP A 500 38.93 15.18 15.89
CA TRP A 500 39.56 16.46 16.25
C TRP A 500 38.52 17.60 16.14
N PHE A 501 38.26 18.21 17.30
CA PHE A 501 37.87 19.61 17.45
C PHE A 501 39.12 20.48 17.27
N SER A 502 39.05 21.62 16.58
CA SER A 502 39.86 22.81 16.91
C SER A 502 39.42 24.02 16.08
N ASN A 503 39.05 25.08 16.81
CA ASN A 503 39.33 26.52 16.62
C ASN A 503 39.27 27.10 15.19
N GLY A 504 38.53 28.15 14.90
CA GLY A 504 38.49 29.40 15.64
C GLY A 504 39.56 30.33 15.07
N GLU A 505 39.20 31.10 14.05
CA GLU A 505 39.96 32.28 13.63
C GLU A 505 39.04 33.28 12.92
N SER A 506 39.20 34.51 13.36
CA SER A 506 38.51 35.75 13.01
C SER A 506 39.45 36.59 12.15
N ASP A 507 38.93 37.18 11.07
CA ASP A 507 39.44 38.38 10.36
C ASP A 507 38.25 38.86 9.49
N VAL A 508 37.59 40.00 9.71
CA VAL A 508 37.96 41.42 9.57
C VAL A 508 38.45 41.82 8.18
N ASN A 509 37.55 42.51 7.46
CA ASN A 509 37.67 43.53 6.40
C ASN A 509 38.56 43.30 5.17
N ASP A 510 37.98 43.48 3.97
CA ASP A 510 38.05 44.79 3.29
C ASP A 510 37.12 44.89 2.05
N THR A 511 36.52 46.08 1.92
CA THR A 511 35.77 46.72 0.81
C THR A 511 34.40 46.22 0.37
#